data_AF-A0A6A4JUS6-F1
#
_entry.id   AF-A0A6A4JUS6-F1
#
_cell.length_a   1.000
_cell.length_b   1.000
_cell.length_c   1.000
_cell.angle_alpha   90.00
_cell.angle_beta   90.00
_cell.angle_gamma   90.00
#
_symmetry.space_group_name_H-M   'P 1'
#
loop_
_entity.id
_entity.type
_entity.pdbx_description
1 polymer ?
#
loop_
_entity_poly.entity_id
_entity_poly.type
_entity_poly.pdbx_seq_one_letter_code
_entity_poly.pdbx_strand_id
1 'polypeptide(L)'
;MSTKNRSGKQEFTWIPWCLIGNFMILDVITGQKVIFCLAVSVKEYAGSEEKTLILFRNLRPRLNHLETIYRELQTSLEKFR
;
A
#
# COMPACT_ATOMS: atom_id res chain seq x y z
N MET A 1 15.14 2.94 -3.60
CA MET A 1 15.31 1.66 -4.33
C MET A 1 14.58 0.56 -3.58
N SER A 2 13.50 0.02 -4.13
CA SER A 2 12.81 -1.17 -3.59
C SER A 2 13.56 -2.41 -4.05
N THR A 3 14.25 -3.09 -3.15
CA THR A 3 14.97 -4.34 -3.46
C THR A 3 14.00 -5.51 -3.56
N LYS A 4 13.95 -6.18 -4.71
CA LYS A 4 13.19 -7.41 -4.92
C LYS A 4 14.08 -8.61 -4.61
N ASN A 5 13.84 -9.30 -3.50
CA ASN A 5 14.52 -10.57 -3.18
C ASN A 5 13.62 -11.76 -3.53
N ARG A 6 14.18 -12.76 -4.22
CA ARG A 6 13.50 -14.01 -4.59
C ARG A 6 14.03 -15.16 -3.74
N SER A 7 13.30 -15.52 -2.67
CA SER A 7 13.40 -16.83 -2.03
C SER A 7 12.06 -17.54 -2.22
N GLY A 8 12.03 -18.62 -3.01
CA GLY A 8 10.90 -19.56 -3.13
C GLY A 8 9.50 -18.94 -3.20
N LYS A 9 9.11 -18.38 -4.36
CA LYS A 9 7.71 -18.03 -4.74
C LYS A 9 6.97 -16.93 -3.94
N GLN A 10 7.62 -16.12 -3.11
CA GLN A 10 7.01 -14.86 -2.65
C GLN A 10 7.84 -13.65 -3.11
N GLU A 11 7.22 -12.79 -3.91
CA GLU A 11 7.79 -11.49 -4.24
C GLU A 11 7.53 -10.54 -3.08
N PHE A 12 8.60 -10.21 -2.34
CA PHE A 12 8.55 -9.20 -1.30
C PHE A 12 8.96 -7.85 -1.88
N THR A 13 8.19 -6.82 -1.54
CA THR A 13 8.51 -5.42 -1.83
C THR A 13 8.76 -4.72 -0.52
N TRP A 14 9.99 -4.27 -0.29
CA TRP A 14 10.35 -3.54 0.92
C TRP A 14 10.28 -2.03 0.64
N ILE A 15 9.57 -1.31 1.51
CA ILE A 15 9.35 0.13 1.39
C ILE A 15 9.84 0.78 2.69
N PRO A 16 10.90 1.62 2.63
CA PRO A 16 11.32 2.42 3.78
C PRO A 16 10.18 3.31 4.28
N TRP A 17 10.00 3.40 5.60
CA TRP A 17 8.94 4.20 6.21
C TRP A 17 9.03 5.68 5.82
N CYS A 18 10.25 6.22 5.71
CA CYS A 18 10.51 7.60 5.29
C CYS A 18 10.07 7.91 3.85
N LEU A 19 9.86 6.90 3.01
CA LEU A 19 9.36 7.06 1.65
C LEU A 19 7.85 6.96 1.55
N ILE A 20 7.16 6.56 2.61
CA ILE A 20 5.70 6.46 2.62
C ILE A 20 5.11 7.87 2.67
N GLY A 21 4.37 8.23 1.64
CA GLY A 21 3.68 9.51 1.55
C GLY A 21 2.39 9.49 2.36
N ASN A 22 1.47 8.59 1.97
CA ASN A 22 0.18 8.40 2.61
C ASN A 22 -0.37 6.99 2.35
N PHE A 23 -1.31 6.54 3.18
CA PHE A 23 -2.16 5.39 2.90
C PHE A 23 -3.52 5.85 2.37
N MET A 24 -4.17 5.01 1.58
CA MET A 24 -5.51 5.30 1.03
C MET A 24 -6.27 4.02 0.73
N ILE A 25 -7.58 4.05 0.91
CA ILE A 25 -8.49 2.98 0.46
C ILE A 25 -9.00 3.40 -0.92
N LEU A 26 -8.85 2.51 -1.90
CA LEU A 26 -9.24 2.73 -3.28
C LEU A 26 -10.37 1.80 -3.70
N ASP A 27 -11.26 2.34 -4.51
CA ASP A 27 -12.29 1.58 -5.21
C ASP A 27 -11.72 1.10 -6.55
N VAL A 28 -11.61 -0.22 -6.69
CA VAL A 28 -11.09 -0.85 -7.91
C VAL A 28 -12.22 -1.60 -8.59
N ILE A 29 -12.45 -1.29 -9.87
CA ILE A 29 -13.44 -1.97 -10.69
C ILE A 29 -12.81 -3.22 -11.28
N THR A 30 -13.35 -4.39 -10.95
CA THR A 30 -12.92 -5.67 -11.51
C THR A 30 -14.12 -6.37 -12.16
N GLY A 31 -14.14 -6.38 -13.49
CA GLY A 31 -15.30 -6.83 -14.26
C GLY A 31 -16.53 -5.97 -13.96
N GLN A 32 -17.57 -6.57 -13.37
CA GLN A 32 -18.82 -5.89 -13.01
C GLN A 32 -18.94 -5.59 -11.50
N LYS A 33 -17.86 -5.72 -10.73
CA LYS A 33 -17.87 -5.51 -9.28
C LYS A 33 -16.85 -4.46 -8.85
N VAL A 34 -17.24 -3.61 -7.92
CA VAL A 34 -16.32 -2.73 -7.19
C VAL A 34 -15.76 -3.49 -6.00
N ILE A 35 -14.44 -3.49 -5.85
CA ILE A 35 -13.74 -4.05 -4.70
C ILE A 35 -12.91 -2.95 -4.04
N PHE A 36 -12.78 -3.03 -2.72
CA PHE A 36 -11.95 -2.10 -1.95
C PHE A 36 -10.54 -2.67 -1.80
N CYS A 37 -9.55 -1.83 -2.02
CA CYS A 37 -8.14 -2.16 -1.88
C CYS A 37 -7.44 -1.11 -1.03
N LEU A 38 -6.55 -1.53 -0.13
CA LEU A 38 -5.64 -0.60 0.53
C LEU A 38 -4.45 -0.33 -0.36
N ALA A 39 -4.06 0.92 -0.49
CA ALA A 39 -2.89 1.34 -1.25
C ALA A 39 -2.01 2.28 -0.43
N VAL A 40 -0.74 2.34 -0.82
CA VAL A 40 0.26 3.24 -0.24
C VAL A 40 0.87 4.08 -1.36
N SER A 41 0.94 5.40 -1.17
CA SER A 41 1.74 6.26 -2.02
C SER A 41 3.18 6.26 -1.51
N VAL A 42 4.12 6.02 -2.43
CA VAL A 42 5.55 5.97 -2.14
C VAL A 42 6.23 7.05 -2.94
N LYS A 43 6.94 7.93 -2.24
CA LYS A 43 7.80 8.93 -2.85
C LYS A 43 9.06 8.24 -3.36
N GLU A 44 9.44 8.50 -4.60
CA GLU A 44 10.77 8.15 -5.07
C GLU A 44 11.76 9.27 -4.75
N TYR A 45 13.00 8.89 -4.40
CA TYR A 45 14.08 9.85 -4.23
C TYR A 45 14.43 10.45 -5.60
N ALA A 46 14.55 11.79 -5.65
CA ALA A 46 14.97 12.60 -6.80
C ALA A 46 13.87 12.96 -7.84
N GLY A 47 12.75 13.53 -7.37
CA GLY A 47 11.86 14.34 -8.22
C GLY A 47 11.01 13.56 -9.23
N SER A 48 10.97 12.22 -9.13
CA SER A 48 10.06 11.38 -9.90
C SER A 48 8.67 11.30 -9.25
N GLU A 49 7.69 10.96 -10.08
CA GLU A 49 6.26 10.88 -9.74
C GLU A 49 6.00 9.95 -8.54
N GLU A 50 5.03 10.31 -7.69
CA GLU A 50 4.60 9.44 -6.59
C GLU A 50 4.02 8.13 -7.13
N LYS A 51 4.53 7.02 -6.62
CA LYS A 51 4.07 5.69 -7.05
C LYS A 51 3.05 5.13 -6.07
N THR A 52 1.89 4.75 -6.59
CA THR A 52 0.87 4.06 -5.80
C THR A 52 1.04 2.54 -5.87
N LEU A 53 1.15 1.89 -4.72
CA LEU A 53 1.24 0.45 -4.60
C LEU A 53 0.00 -0.09 -3.89
N ILE A 54 -0.74 -0.97 -4.58
CA ILE A 54 -1.84 -1.72 -3.97
C ILE A 54 -1.26 -2.79 -3.03
N LEU A 55 -1.67 -2.73 -1.77
CA LEU A 55 -1.39 -3.72 -0.74
C LEU A 55 -2.39 -4.87 -0.84
N PHE A 56 -1.98 -6.07 -0.40
CA PHE A 56 -2.84 -7.25 -0.35
C PHE A 56 -3.52 -7.60 -1.69
N ARG A 57 -2.85 -7.41 -2.84
CA ARG A 57 -3.42 -7.57 -4.20
C ARG A 57 -4.22 -8.86 -4.45
N ASN A 58 -3.89 -9.94 -3.75
CA ASN A 58 -4.53 -11.25 -3.91
C ASN A 58 -5.62 -11.52 -2.87
N LEU A 59 -5.85 -10.59 -1.94
CA LEU A 59 -6.88 -10.68 -0.93
C LEU A 59 -8.02 -9.73 -1.29
N ARG A 60 -9.25 -10.11 -0.89
CA ARG A 60 -10.44 -9.26 -1.02
C ARG A 60 -11.01 -8.94 0.36
N PRO A 61 -10.25 -8.21 1.21
CA PRO A 61 -10.69 -7.86 2.54
C PRO A 61 -11.96 -6.99 2.48
N ARG A 62 -12.82 -7.11 3.50
CA ARG A 62 -14.00 -6.25 3.65
C ARG A 62 -13.57 -4.83 4.02
N LEU A 63 -14.35 -3.83 3.61
CA LEU A 63 -14.06 -2.42 3.85
C LEU A 63 -13.75 -2.12 5.33
N ASN A 64 -14.59 -2.56 6.28
CA ASN A 64 -14.36 -2.31 7.71
C ASN A 64 -12.99 -2.82 8.22
N HIS A 65 -12.49 -3.92 7.64
CA HIS A 65 -11.16 -4.43 8.01
C HIS A 65 -10.06 -3.55 7.41
N LEU A 66 -10.23 -3.09 6.16
CA LEU A 66 -9.31 -2.14 5.54
C LEU A 66 -9.26 -0.83 6.30
N GLU A 67 -10.40 -0.31 6.76
CA GLU A 67 -10.48 0.91 7.56
C GLU A 67 -9.75 0.78 8.89
N THR A 68 -9.84 -0.39 9.54
CA THR A 68 -9.11 -0.67 10.79
C THR A 68 -7.60 -0.62 10.55
N ILE A 69 -7.12 -1.36 9.54
CA ILE A 69 -5.69 -1.38 9.17
C ILE A 69 -5.23 0.01 8.75
N TYR A 70 -6.03 0.71 7.94
CA TYR A 70 -5.74 2.08 7.50
C TYR A 70 -5.53 3.02 8.68
N ARG A 71 -6.44 3.01 9.66
CA ARG A 71 -6.33 3.87 10.86
C ARG A 71 -5.04 3.59 11.63
N GLU A 72 -4.73 2.32 11.88
CA GLU A 72 -3.50 1.95 12.61
C GLU A 72 -2.23 2.37 11.87
N LEU A 73 -2.18 2.15 10.56
CA LEU A 73 -1.06 2.56 9.71
C LEU A 73 -0.94 4.08 9.64
N GLN A 74 -2.05 4.80 9.55
CA GLN A 74 -2.07 6.26 9.52
C GLN A 74 -1.56 6.86 10.82
N THR A 75 -2.05 6.37 11.97
CA THR A 75 -1.55 6.78 13.29
C THR A 75 -0.06 6.48 13.44
N SER A 76 0.40 5.34 12.94
CA SER A 76 1.82 5.01 12.94
C SER A 76 2.64 5.94 12.04
N LEU A 77 2.11 6.27 10.86
CA LEU A 77 2.77 7.20 9.93
C LEU A 77 2.92 8.58 10.56
N GLU A 78 1.88 9.11 11.20
CA GLU A 78 1.92 10.40 11.90
C GLU A 78 2.89 10.40 13.07
N LYS A 79 3.01 9.27 13.80
CA LYS A 79 3.93 9.14 14.93
C LYS A 79 5.41 9.09 14.53
N PHE A 80 5.72 8.48 13.38
CA PHE A 80 7.09 8.24 12.91
C PHE A 80 7.54 9.19 11.79
N ARG A 81 6.77 10.25 11.54
CA ARG A 81 7.07 11.30 10.57
C ARG A 81 7.49 12.58 11.28
#